data_AF-Q8SPG0-F1
#
_entry.id   AF-Q8SPG0-F1
#
_cell.length_a   1.000
_cell.length_b   1.000
_cell.length_c   1.000
_cell.angle_alpha   90.00
_cell.angle_beta   90.00
_cell.angle_gamma   90.00
#
_symmetry.space_group_name_H-M   'P 1'
#
loop_
_entity.id
_entity.type
_entity.pdbx_description
1 polymer ?
#
loop_
_entity_poly.entity_id
_entity_poly.type
_entity_poly.pdbx_seq_one_letter_code
_entity_poly.pdbx_strand_id
1 'polypeptide(L)'
;YQLGTSPYVYQLTTRPVTDGQPHSVNITRVYRNLFIQVDYFPLTEQKFSLLVDSQLDSPKALYLGRVMETGVIDPEIQRYNTPGFSGCLSGVRFNNVAPLKTHFRTPRPMTAELAEALRVQGELSESNCGAMPRLVSEVPPELD
;
A
#
# COMPACT_ATOMS: atom_id res chain seq x y z
N TYR A 1 6.75 -10.95 5.02
CA TYR A 1 5.93 -12.10 4.54
C TYR A 1 6.12 -13.27 5.49
N GLN A 2 5.07 -13.81 6.09
CA GLN A 2 5.14 -15.03 6.91
C GLN A 2 4.39 -16.16 6.20
N LEU A 3 5.13 -17.11 5.64
CA LEU A 3 4.61 -18.20 4.78
C LEU A 3 5.07 -19.58 5.25
N GLY A 4 5.45 -19.66 6.52
CA GLY A 4 6.07 -20.79 7.19
C GLY A 4 6.30 -20.43 8.65
N THR A 5 7.32 -21.00 9.27
CA THR A 5 7.60 -20.83 10.70
C THR A 5 8.13 -19.45 11.08
N SER A 6 8.84 -18.76 10.17
CA SER A 6 9.46 -17.45 10.42
C SER A 6 9.12 -16.41 9.33
N PRO A 7 9.12 -15.11 9.68
CA PRO A 7 8.90 -14.04 8.73
C PRO A 7 10.11 -13.81 7.83
N TYR A 8 9.84 -13.49 6.57
CA TYR A 8 10.80 -12.89 5.64
C TYR A 8 10.64 -11.38 5.66
N VAL A 9 11.74 -10.69 5.93
CA VAL A 9 11.85 -9.23 5.97
C VAL A 9 12.76 -8.80 4.84
N TYR A 10 12.26 -7.92 3.96
CA TYR A 10 13.02 -7.38 2.84
C TYR A 10 13.04 -5.86 2.93
N GLN A 11 14.22 -5.28 2.81
CA GLN A 11 14.36 -3.84 2.69
C GLN A 11 13.88 -3.38 1.31
N LEU A 12 12.95 -2.42 1.27
CA LEU A 12 12.42 -1.89 0.00
C LEU A 12 13.42 -0.95 -0.69
N THR A 13 14.11 -0.11 0.09
CA THR A 13 15.11 0.85 -0.39
C THR A 13 16.09 1.22 0.73
N THR A 14 17.30 1.59 0.35
CA THR A 14 18.32 2.20 1.25
C THR A 14 18.30 3.72 1.19
N ARG A 15 17.53 4.31 0.28
CA ARG A 15 17.41 5.76 0.12
C ARG A 15 16.33 6.31 1.05
N PRO A 16 16.50 7.53 1.56
CA PRO A 16 15.44 8.22 2.29
C PRO A 16 14.20 8.40 1.40
N VAL A 17 13.02 8.17 1.98
CA VAL A 17 11.70 8.38 1.36
C VAL A 17 10.79 9.24 2.23
N THR A 18 11.38 9.93 3.20
CA THR A 18 10.72 10.84 4.15
C THR A 18 11.18 12.28 3.91
N ASP A 19 11.38 12.62 2.65
CA ASP A 19 11.92 13.91 2.19
C ASP A 19 10.83 14.94 1.83
N GLY A 20 9.56 14.58 2.02
CA GLY A 20 8.41 15.42 1.69
C GLY A 20 8.00 15.37 0.21
N GLN A 21 8.61 14.52 -0.61
CA GLN A 21 8.26 14.33 -2.01
C GLN A 21 7.39 13.08 -2.21
N PRO A 22 6.59 13.03 -3.29
CA PRO A 22 5.82 11.84 -3.62
C PRO A 22 6.73 10.71 -4.11
N HIS A 23 6.61 9.54 -3.49
CA HIS A 23 7.27 8.31 -3.91
C HIS A 23 6.26 7.28 -4.40
N SER A 24 6.66 6.44 -5.35
CA SER A 24 5.89 5.32 -5.87
C SER A 24 6.51 4.00 -5.42
N VAL A 25 5.69 3.09 -4.89
CA VAL A 25 6.15 1.76 -4.47
C VAL A 25 5.33 0.71 -5.20
N ASN A 26 6.00 -0.14 -5.97
CA ASN A 26 5.39 -1.27 -6.66
C ASN A 26 6.00 -2.58 -6.13
N ILE A 27 5.15 -3.44 -5.60
CA ILE A 27 5.53 -4.74 -5.06
C ILE A 27 4.68 -5.78 -5.77
N THR A 28 5.33 -6.67 -6.53
CA THR A 28 4.67 -7.76 -7.23
C THR A 28 5.25 -9.08 -6.74
N ARG A 29 4.38 -9.99 -6.28
CA ARG A 29 4.79 -11.35 -5.92
C ARG A 29 4.26 -12.32 -6.97
N VAL A 30 5.13 -13.19 -7.48
CA VAL A 30 4.79 -14.29 -8.38
C VAL A 30 5.39 -15.57 -7.80
N TYR A 31 4.54 -16.42 -7.23
CA TYR A 31 4.97 -17.61 -6.48
C TYR A 31 6.04 -17.26 -5.43
N ARG A 32 7.23 -17.85 -5.53
CA ARG A 32 8.38 -17.63 -4.63
C ARG A 32 9.31 -16.49 -5.07
N ASN A 33 8.88 -15.64 -6.02
CA ASN A 33 9.62 -14.47 -6.42
C ASN A 33 8.88 -13.20 -5.99
N LEU A 34 9.62 -12.26 -5.41
CA LEU A 34 9.15 -10.94 -5.03
C LEU A 34 9.93 -9.90 -5.83
N PHE A 35 9.22 -9.07 -6.56
CA PHE A 35 9.75 -7.98 -7.35
C PHE A 35 9.38 -6.67 -6.66
N ILE A 36 10.38 -5.87 -6.35
CA ILE A 36 10.23 -4.59 -5.64
C ILE A 36 10.80 -3.48 -6.51
N GLN A 37 10.01 -2.44 -6.72
CA GLN A 37 10.45 -1.20 -7.35
C GLN A 37 9.99 -0.02 -6.52
N VAL A 38 10.92 0.87 -6.22
CA VAL A 38 10.65 2.18 -5.60
C VAL A 38 11.01 3.24 -6.64
N ASP A 39 10.10 4.16 -6.91
CA ASP A 39 10.23 5.20 -7.92
C ASP A 39 10.70 4.65 -9.28
N TYR A 40 11.69 5.33 -9.88
CA TYR A 40 12.35 4.92 -11.12
C TYR A 40 13.63 4.12 -10.86
N PHE A 41 13.85 3.64 -9.63
CA PHE A 41 15.01 2.82 -9.32
C PHE A 41 14.90 1.42 -9.95
N PRO A 42 16.05 0.73 -10.13
CA PRO A 42 16.06 -0.61 -10.70
C PRO A 42 15.18 -1.59 -9.93
N LEU A 43 14.52 -2.49 -10.67
CA LEU A 43 13.73 -3.57 -10.11
C LEU A 43 14.63 -4.53 -9.32
N THR A 44 14.29 -4.78 -8.06
CA THR A 44 14.97 -5.75 -7.21
C THR A 44 14.16 -7.04 -7.14
N GLU A 45 14.81 -8.18 -7.38
CA GLU A 45 14.21 -9.51 -7.24
C GLU A 45 14.69 -10.18 -5.94
N GLN A 46 13.75 -10.73 -5.18
CA GLN A 46 13.99 -11.49 -3.96
C GLN A 46 13.32 -12.86 -4.07
N LYS A 47 14.02 -13.91 -3.62
CA LYS A 47 13.52 -15.29 -3.70
C LYS A 47 13.22 -15.85 -2.32
N PHE A 48 12.06 -16.48 -2.17
CA PHE A 48 11.71 -17.24 -0.98
C PHE A 48 12.31 -18.64 -1.04
N SER A 49 12.57 -19.24 0.12
CA SER A 49 13.02 -20.63 0.21
C SER A 49 12.02 -21.59 -0.46
N LEU A 50 12.54 -22.70 -1.01
CA LEU A 50 11.71 -23.78 -1.54
C LEU A 50 10.88 -24.47 -0.44
N LEU A 51 11.27 -24.33 0.82
CA LEU A 51 10.60 -24.94 1.98
C LEU A 51 9.33 -24.20 2.42
N VAL A 52 9.08 -22.99 1.91
CA VAL A 52 7.88 -22.22 2.27
C VAL A 52 6.84 -22.28 1.16
N ASP A 53 5.61 -21.94 1.53
CA ASP A 53 4.51 -21.88 0.58
C ASP A 53 4.84 -20.89 -0.55
N SER A 54 4.52 -21.32 -1.77
CA SER A 54 4.56 -20.48 -2.95
C SER A 54 3.45 -19.45 -2.96
N GLN A 55 2.29 -19.75 -2.38
CA GLN A 55 1.11 -18.90 -2.45
C GLN A 55 0.98 -18.03 -1.19
N LEU A 56 0.35 -16.86 -1.38
CA LEU A 56 -0.11 -16.02 -0.27
C LEU A 56 -1.63 -16.19 -0.20
N ASP A 57 -2.06 -17.25 0.47
CA ASP A 57 -3.46 -17.64 0.49
C ASP A 57 -4.24 -16.86 1.55
N SER A 58 -5.47 -16.50 1.18
CA SER A 58 -6.49 -15.92 2.08
C SER A 58 -6.03 -14.71 2.92
N PRO A 59 -5.61 -13.59 2.30
CA PRO A 59 -5.35 -12.36 3.04
C PRO A 59 -6.63 -11.92 3.78
N LYS A 60 -6.55 -11.83 5.11
CA LYS A 60 -7.73 -11.52 5.96
C LYS A 60 -8.10 -10.05 5.94
N ALA A 61 -7.11 -9.17 5.96
CA ALA A 61 -7.30 -7.72 6.03
C ALA A 61 -6.11 -6.99 5.39
N LEU A 62 -6.39 -5.82 4.82
CA LEU A 62 -5.38 -4.87 4.36
C LEU A 62 -5.44 -3.65 5.28
N TYR A 63 -4.36 -3.41 6.02
CA TYR A 63 -4.24 -2.23 6.88
C TYR A 63 -3.46 -1.14 6.15
N LEU A 64 -4.02 0.06 6.11
CA LEU A 64 -3.31 1.26 5.67
C LEU A 64 -3.03 2.13 6.88
N GLY A 65 -1.78 2.52 7.01
CA GLY A 65 -1.30 3.38 8.09
C GLY A 65 -0.87 2.62 9.34
N ARG A 66 -1.81 2.15 10.16
CA ARG A 66 -1.50 1.38 11.38
C ARG A 66 -2.11 -0.01 11.32
N VAL A 67 -1.33 -1.02 11.70
CA VAL A 67 -1.78 -2.41 11.82
C VAL A 67 -2.53 -2.57 13.14
N MET A 68 -3.81 -2.93 13.05
CA MET A 68 -4.72 -3.11 14.19
C MET A 68 -5.13 -4.58 14.29
N GLU A 69 -4.15 -5.47 14.45
CA GLU A 69 -4.43 -6.90 14.61
C GLU A 69 -4.62 -7.27 16.08
N THR A 70 -5.73 -7.95 16.39
CA THR A 70 -5.98 -8.54 17.71
C THR A 70 -5.22 -9.86 17.82
N GLY A 71 -4.00 -9.83 18.34
CA GLY A 71 -3.16 -11.03 18.48
C GLY A 71 -1.67 -10.71 18.63
N VAL A 72 -0.82 -11.71 18.36
CA VAL A 72 0.64 -11.52 18.31
C VAL A 72 1.00 -10.85 17.00
N ILE A 73 1.29 -9.55 17.06
CA ILE A 73 1.87 -8.80 15.95
C ILE A 73 3.35 -9.20 15.83
N ASP A 74 3.82 -9.42 14.61
CA ASP A 74 5.24 -9.67 14.34
C ASP A 74 6.10 -8.57 15.00
N PRO A 75 7.12 -8.92 15.82
CA PRO A 75 7.94 -7.92 16.52
C PRO A 75 8.59 -6.88 15.60
N GLU A 76 8.92 -7.25 14.36
CA GLU A 76 9.47 -6.35 13.36
C GLU A 76 8.41 -5.34 12.91
N ILE A 77 7.17 -5.78 12.69
CA ILE A 77 6.04 -4.89 12.40
C ILE A 77 5.79 -3.98 13.61
N GLN A 78 5.77 -4.55 14.83
CA GLN A 78 5.51 -3.79 16.05
C GLN A 78 6.48 -2.63 16.24
N ARG A 79 7.76 -2.79 15.86
CA ARG A 79 8.79 -1.74 15.91
C ARG A 79 8.40 -0.49 15.11
N TYR A 80 7.74 -0.66 13.97
CA TYR A 80 7.35 0.43 13.07
C TYR A 80 5.86 0.80 13.15
N ASN A 81 5.07 0.08 13.94
CA ASN A 81 3.61 0.22 13.99
C ASN A 81 3.13 1.42 14.83
N THR A 82 3.96 1.97 15.72
CA THR A 82 3.60 3.09 16.60
C THR A 82 4.45 4.32 16.26
N PRO A 83 3.85 5.50 16.05
CA PRO A 83 2.43 5.88 16.23
C PRO A 83 1.48 5.42 15.10
N GLY A 84 2.03 4.90 14.00
CA GLY A 84 1.32 4.64 12.75
C GLY A 84 1.79 5.61 11.67
N PHE A 85 1.22 5.51 10.47
CA PHE A 85 1.57 6.42 9.37
C PHE A 85 0.96 7.80 9.55
N SER A 86 1.78 8.83 9.39
CA SER A 86 1.38 10.23 9.25
C SER A 86 1.95 10.77 7.96
N GLY A 87 1.09 11.16 7.03
CA GLY A 87 1.47 11.59 5.70
C GLY A 87 0.31 11.37 4.74
N CYS A 88 0.61 11.27 3.45
CA CYS A 88 -0.41 11.04 2.43
C CYS A 88 -0.19 9.75 1.69
N LEU A 89 -1.30 9.08 1.39
CA LEU A 89 -1.34 7.94 0.50
C LEU A 89 -2.16 8.31 -0.73
N SER A 90 -1.68 7.94 -1.91
CA SER A 90 -2.37 8.13 -3.17
C SER A 90 -2.27 6.87 -4.01
N GLY A 91 -3.30 6.60 -4.82
CA GLY A 91 -3.27 5.50 -5.79
C GLY A 91 -3.11 4.10 -5.18
N VAL A 92 -3.42 3.90 -3.89
CA VAL A 92 -3.26 2.59 -3.24
C VAL A 92 -4.11 1.53 -3.93
N ARG A 93 -3.45 0.49 -4.41
CA ARG A 93 -4.06 -0.68 -5.05
C ARG A 93 -3.42 -1.95 -4.53
N PHE A 94 -4.25 -2.92 -4.16
CA PHE A 94 -3.83 -4.27 -3.83
C PHE A 94 -4.60 -5.24 -4.73
N ASN A 95 -3.90 -5.85 -5.68
CA ASN A 95 -4.53 -6.64 -6.76
C ASN A 95 -5.66 -5.84 -7.44
N ASN A 96 -6.90 -6.30 -7.29
CA ASN A 96 -8.08 -5.71 -7.91
C ASN A 96 -8.83 -4.74 -6.97
N VAL A 97 -8.31 -4.50 -5.76
CA VAL A 97 -8.93 -3.64 -4.75
C VAL A 97 -8.22 -2.29 -4.70
N ALA A 98 -9.00 -1.20 -4.72
CA ALA A 98 -8.51 0.17 -4.63
C ALA A 98 -9.15 0.91 -3.42
N PRO A 99 -8.72 0.62 -2.19
CA PRO A 99 -9.46 0.99 -0.96
C PRO A 99 -9.69 2.50 -0.82
N LEU A 100 -8.71 3.34 -1.14
CA LEU A 100 -8.86 4.80 -1.06
C LEU A 100 -9.89 5.32 -2.08
N LYS A 101 -9.82 4.83 -3.33
CA LYS A 101 -10.80 5.19 -4.35
C LYS A 101 -12.20 4.74 -3.95
N THR A 102 -12.34 3.51 -3.44
CA THR A 102 -13.60 2.97 -2.94
C THR A 102 -14.13 3.78 -1.75
N HIS A 103 -13.27 4.27 -0.85
CA HIS A 103 -13.69 5.09 0.28
C HIS A 103 -14.27 6.45 -0.14
N PHE A 104 -13.54 7.19 -0.97
CA PHE A 104 -13.84 8.58 -1.29
C PHE A 104 -14.79 8.77 -2.48
N ARG A 105 -14.91 7.78 -3.37
CA ARG A 105 -15.72 7.91 -4.60
C ARG A 105 -17.01 7.11 -4.60
N THR A 106 -17.20 6.19 -3.65
CA THR A 106 -18.48 5.47 -3.53
C THR A 106 -19.58 6.42 -3.06
N PRO A 107 -20.77 6.44 -3.72
CA PRO A 107 -21.91 7.22 -3.27
C PRO A 107 -22.29 6.88 -1.82
N ARG A 108 -22.74 7.88 -1.06
CA ARG A 108 -23.21 7.69 0.32
C ARG A 108 -24.74 7.65 0.35
N PRO A 109 -25.35 6.80 1.20
CA PRO A 109 -24.71 5.86 2.14
C PRO A 109 -24.12 4.62 1.43
N MET A 110 -23.04 4.06 1.99
CA MET A 110 -22.47 2.79 1.52
C MET A 110 -23.41 1.62 1.89
N THR A 111 -23.34 0.51 1.15
CA THR A 111 -23.99 -0.74 1.56
C THR A 111 -23.38 -1.24 2.88
N ALA A 112 -24.16 -1.98 3.67
CA ALA A 112 -23.70 -2.53 4.94
C ALA A 112 -22.46 -3.43 4.77
N GLU A 113 -22.44 -4.26 3.72
CA GLU A 113 -21.30 -5.12 3.38
C GLU A 113 -20.03 -4.32 3.10
N LEU A 114 -20.13 -3.20 2.38
CA LEU A 114 -18.98 -2.38 2.06
C LEU A 114 -18.48 -1.60 3.28
N ALA A 115 -19.41 -1.09 4.11
CA ALA A 115 -19.07 -0.42 5.35
C ALA A 115 -18.35 -1.35 6.35
N GLU A 116 -18.70 -2.63 6.34
CA GLU A 116 -18.06 -3.67 7.14
C GLU A 116 -16.66 -4.05 6.60
N ALA A 117 -16.52 -4.17 5.28
CA ALA A 117 -15.26 -4.50 4.62
C ALA A 117 -14.23 -3.35 4.63
N LEU A 118 -14.69 -2.10 4.71
CA LEU A 118 -13.85 -0.91 4.68
C LEU A 118 -14.05 -0.08 5.94
N ARG A 119 -13.19 -0.32 6.93
CA ARG A 119 -13.19 0.39 8.21
C ARG A 119 -12.10 1.45 8.26
N VAL A 120 -12.46 2.63 8.74
CA VAL A 120 -11.52 3.74 8.98
C VAL A 120 -11.49 4.01 10.48
N GLN A 121 -10.29 4.02 11.04
CA GLN A 121 -10.05 4.37 12.44
C GLN A 121 -8.98 5.46 12.51
N GLY A 122 -9.29 6.56 13.19
CA GLY A 122 -8.46 7.76 13.19
C GLY A 122 -8.88 8.76 12.12
N GLU A 123 -7.99 9.72 11.84
CA GLU A 123 -8.23 10.79 10.88
C GLU A 123 -7.85 10.35 9.46
N LEU A 124 -8.80 10.49 8.54
CA LEU A 124 -8.59 10.27 7.11
C LEU A 124 -9.43 11.29 6.34
N SER A 125 -8.78 12.11 5.53
CA SER A 125 -9.42 13.14 4.72
C SER A 125 -8.88 13.14 3.29
N GLU A 126 -9.74 13.49 2.34
CA GLU A 126 -9.29 13.74 0.96
C GLU A 126 -8.61 15.10 0.91
N SER A 127 -7.38 15.14 0.40
CA SER A 127 -6.63 16.38 0.20
C SER A 127 -5.76 16.28 -1.06
N ASN A 128 -5.26 17.41 -1.52
CA ASN A 128 -4.24 17.43 -2.57
C ASN A 128 -2.85 17.02 -2.04
N CYS A 129 -2.69 16.75 -0.75
CA CYS A 129 -1.39 16.48 -0.11
C CYS A 129 -0.30 17.53 -0.42
N GLY A 130 -0.67 18.80 -0.63
CA GLY A 130 0.31 19.80 -1.05
C GLY A 130 0.96 19.52 -2.41
N ALA A 131 0.41 18.58 -3.21
CA ALA A 131 0.81 18.42 -4.59
C ALA A 131 0.46 19.69 -5.37
N MET A 132 1.42 20.15 -6.18
CA MET A 132 1.16 21.27 -7.09
C MET A 132 -0.02 20.91 -8.01
N PRO A 133 -0.97 21.83 -8.25
CA PRO A 133 -2.03 21.60 -9.21
C PRO A 133 -1.38 21.19 -10.54
N ARG A 134 -1.79 20.05 -11.11
CA ARG A 134 -1.44 19.79 -12.51
C ARG A 134 -2.14 20.87 -13.33
N LEU A 135 -1.36 21.76 -13.92
CA LEU A 135 -1.84 22.56 -15.04
C LEU A 135 -2.21 21.55 -16.12
N VAL A 136 -3.49 21.21 -16.23
CA VAL A 136 -4.01 20.59 -17.44
C VAL A 136 -3.83 21.67 -18.48
N SER A 137 -2.76 21.57 -19.28
CA SER A 137 -2.72 22.32 -20.52
C SER A 137 -3.82 21.70 -21.36
N GLU A 138 -4.98 22.36 -21.40
CA GLU A 138 -5.96 22.14 -22.44
C GLU A 138 -5.19 22.36 -23.74
N VAL A 139 -4.84 21.28 -24.44
CA VAL A 139 -4.37 21.38 -25.82
C VAL A 139 -5.64 21.76 -26.59
N PRO A 140 -5.69 22.95 -27.21
CA PRO A 140 -6.84 23.33 -28.01
C PRO A 140 -7.06 22.28 -29.11
N PRO A 141 -8.31 21.93 -29.44
CA PRO A 141 -8.68 20.90 -30.42
C PRO A 141 -8.29 21.24 -31.88
N GLU A 142 -7.43 22.23 -32.08
CA GLU A 142 -7.04 22.79 -33.38
C GLU A 142 -5.69 22.25 -33.88
N LEU A 143 -5.11 21.27 -33.18
CA LEU A 143 -3.79 20.70 -33.45
C LEU A 143 -3.77 19.17 -33.66
N ASP A 144 -4.94 18.55 -33.91
CA ASP A 144 -5.05 17.17 -34.44
C ASP A 144 -5.36 17.17 -35.96
#